data_AF-A0A9E3INX5-F1
#
_entry.id   AF-A0A9E3INX5-F1
#
_cell.length_a   1.000
_cell.length_b   1.000
_cell.length_c   1.000
_cell.angle_alpha   90.00
_cell.angle_beta   90.00
_cell.angle_gamma   90.00
#
_symmetry.space_group_name_H-M   'P 1'
#
loop_
_entity.id
_entity.type
_entity.pdbx_description
1 polymer ?
#
loop_
_entity_poly.entity_id
_entity_poly.type
_entity_poly.pdbx_seq_one_letter_code
_entity_poly.pdbx_strand_id
1 'polypeptide(L)'
;MKTTIPDALKADLPPTKLGKLFAATPVIMTVVATMLAGLASSEMTRAQYDRSLAAQQQSKAGDQWNFFQAKKLRSALQHNTLDMVESTTEVHSLDGTALATVLAETPAQSVLASIAGKQALAALQNGELPKIGAAPAQDPQVKTALDALHSSRPDADVLALLGSVPVTTLETALQQAQDHALAFDAAIAPINQAIEQLEKELARQKAQLSPPDASVTALGRDFTAARLRYNTVRYDTEARLNQVVANVYELLVRKSNVSAERHHLRSQRFFYGMLAAQMGVIIATFAMAARQRNLLWALAAGAGLIAIAFAVYVYLYI
;
A
#
# COMPACT_ATOMS: atom_id res chain seq x y z
N MET A 1 -4.56 47.43 -26.41
CA MET A 1 -4.28 47.58 -27.85
C MET A 1 -5.54 47.21 -28.63
N LYS A 2 -6.06 48.08 -29.51
CA LYS A 2 -7.13 47.72 -30.46
C LYS A 2 -6.46 47.09 -31.67
N THR A 3 -6.64 45.79 -31.86
CA THR A 3 -6.21 45.08 -33.07
C THR A 3 -7.18 45.43 -34.21
N THR A 4 -6.72 46.23 -35.17
CA THR A 4 -7.48 46.54 -36.39
C THR A 4 -7.30 45.42 -37.40
N ILE A 5 -8.39 44.70 -37.69
CA ILE A 5 -8.41 43.66 -38.72
C ILE A 5 -8.20 44.34 -40.10
N PRO A 6 -7.21 43.92 -40.91
CA PRO A 6 -6.98 44.45 -42.26
C PRO A 6 -8.24 44.40 -43.13
N ASP A 7 -8.50 45.45 -43.90
CA ASP A 7 -9.75 45.54 -44.69
C ASP A 7 -9.86 44.47 -45.78
N ALA A 8 -8.73 43.94 -46.26
CA ALA A 8 -8.69 42.80 -47.17
C ALA A 8 -9.37 41.54 -46.58
N LEU A 9 -9.16 41.26 -45.28
CA LEU A 9 -9.79 40.12 -44.60
C LEU A 9 -11.28 40.35 -44.32
N LYS A 10 -11.73 41.61 -44.26
CA LYS A 10 -13.15 41.93 -44.09
C LYS A 10 -13.96 41.72 -45.36
N ALA A 11 -13.34 41.89 -46.53
CA ALA A 11 -13.99 41.73 -47.83
C ALA A 11 -14.39 40.28 -48.13
N ASP A 12 -13.62 39.29 -47.65
CA ASP A 12 -13.89 37.86 -47.85
C ASP A 12 -14.87 37.25 -46.82
N LEU A 13 -15.23 38.00 -45.77
CA LEU A 13 -16.17 37.52 -44.76
C LEU A 13 -17.62 37.71 -45.22
N PRO A 14 -18.51 36.72 -45.02
CA PRO A 14 -19.91 36.86 -45.41
C PRO A 14 -20.55 38.06 -44.70
N PRO A 15 -21.37 38.87 -45.41
CA PRO A 15 -21.98 40.07 -44.81
C PRO A 15 -23.01 39.71 -43.73
N THR A 16 -23.57 38.50 -43.78
CA THR A 16 -24.58 38.04 -42.82
C THR A 16 -23.94 37.61 -41.50
N LYS A 17 -24.58 37.94 -40.37
CA LYS A 17 -24.13 37.53 -39.02
C LYS A 17 -23.91 36.02 -38.92
N LEU A 18 -24.78 35.25 -39.56
CA LEU A 18 -24.73 33.78 -39.61
C LEU A 18 -23.48 33.28 -40.37
N GLY A 19 -23.11 33.94 -41.47
CA GLY A 19 -21.89 33.57 -42.20
C GLY A 19 -20.61 33.95 -41.46
N LYS A 20 -20.61 35.03 -40.68
CA LYS A 20 -19.48 35.36 -39.77
C LYS A 20 -19.32 34.33 -38.66
N LEU A 21 -20.43 33.85 -38.10
CA LEU A 21 -20.43 32.78 -37.10
C LEU A 21 -19.81 31.48 -37.65
N PHE A 22 -20.21 31.08 -38.87
CA PHE A 22 -19.63 29.90 -39.52
C PHE A 22 -18.15 30.07 -39.86
N ALA A 23 -17.71 31.26 -40.28
CA ALA A 23 -16.29 31.53 -40.53
C ALA A 23 -15.43 31.44 -39.26
N ALA A 24 -15.98 31.75 -38.08
CA ALA A 24 -15.28 31.63 -36.80
C ALA A 24 -15.30 30.21 -36.21
N THR A 25 -16.21 29.34 -36.66
CA THR A 25 -16.43 27.99 -36.10
C THR A 25 -15.15 27.12 -36.17
N PRO A 26 -14.40 27.03 -37.30
CA PRO A 26 -13.18 26.24 -37.36
C PRO A 26 -12.12 26.69 -36.35
N VAL A 27 -11.96 28.00 -36.16
CA VAL A 27 -10.99 28.56 -35.21
C VAL A 27 -11.37 28.19 -33.79
N ILE A 28 -12.65 28.35 -33.43
CA ILE A 28 -13.16 27.99 -32.10
C ILE A 28 -12.98 26.48 -31.85
N MET A 29 -13.37 25.64 -32.82
CA MET A 29 -13.24 24.19 -32.70
C MET A 29 -11.78 23.74 -32.61
N THR A 30 -10.86 24.45 -33.28
CA THR A 30 -9.42 24.19 -33.16
C THR A 30 -8.94 24.49 -31.74
N VAL A 31 -9.32 25.62 -31.17
CA VAL A 31 -8.97 25.96 -29.77
C VAL A 31 -9.55 24.94 -28.79
N VAL A 32 -10.81 24.55 -28.96
CA VAL A 32 -11.45 23.50 -28.14
C VAL A 32 -10.71 22.17 -28.28
N ALA A 33 -10.35 21.76 -29.51
CA ALA A 33 -9.58 20.55 -29.75
C ALA A 33 -8.23 20.59 -29.03
N THR A 34 -7.50 21.71 -29.11
CA THR A 34 -6.22 21.87 -28.41
C THR A 34 -6.37 21.81 -26.88
N MET A 35 -7.42 22.42 -26.33
CA MET A 35 -7.71 22.33 -24.90
C MET A 35 -8.03 20.89 -24.48
N LEU A 36 -8.87 20.18 -25.24
CA LEU A 36 -9.20 18.77 -24.99
C LEU A 36 -7.98 17.87 -25.11
N ALA A 37 -7.08 18.14 -26.06
CA ALA A 37 -5.80 17.45 -26.18
C ALA A 37 -4.93 17.61 -24.92
N GLY A 38 -4.83 18.84 -24.42
CA GLY A 38 -4.12 19.15 -23.18
C GLY A 38 -4.72 18.45 -21.96
N LEU A 39 -6.06 18.45 -21.83
CA LEU A 39 -6.76 17.74 -20.76
C LEU A 39 -6.55 16.22 -20.86
N ALA A 40 -6.70 15.64 -22.05
CA ALA A 40 -6.46 14.22 -22.30
C ALA A 40 -5.04 13.81 -21.91
N SER A 41 -4.03 14.59 -22.31
CA SER A 41 -2.63 14.36 -21.95
C SER A 41 -2.41 14.45 -20.44
N SER A 42 -2.95 15.48 -19.77
CA SER A 42 -2.80 15.64 -18.32
C SER A 42 -3.44 14.49 -17.52
N GLU A 43 -4.61 14.00 -17.94
CA GLU A 43 -5.28 12.86 -17.31
C GLU A 43 -4.53 11.55 -17.57
N MET A 44 -3.94 11.39 -18.77
CA MET A 44 -3.09 10.24 -19.07
C MET A 44 -1.84 10.23 -18.18
N THR A 45 -1.20 11.37 -17.97
CA THR A 45 -0.05 11.50 -17.06
C THR A 45 -0.43 11.17 -15.63
N ARG A 46 -1.61 11.62 -15.15
CA ARG A 46 -2.13 11.24 -13.83
C ARG A 46 -2.38 9.75 -13.72
N ALA A 47 -2.99 9.13 -14.74
CA ALA A 47 -3.20 7.69 -14.77
C ALA A 47 -1.88 6.90 -14.70
N GLN A 48 -0.85 7.36 -15.42
CA GLN A 48 0.49 6.75 -15.38
C GLN A 48 1.16 6.92 -14.01
N TYR A 49 1.04 8.11 -13.40
CA TYR A 49 1.52 8.35 -12.04
C TYR A 49 0.87 7.39 -11.04
N ASP A 50 -0.46 7.29 -11.05
CA ASP A 50 -1.20 6.40 -10.15
C ASP A 50 -0.83 4.92 -10.36
N ARG A 51 -0.62 4.47 -11.61
CA ARG A 51 -0.12 3.11 -11.90
C ARG A 51 1.30 2.90 -11.36
N SER A 52 2.19 3.88 -11.52
CA SER A 52 3.55 3.79 -10.97
C SER A 52 3.55 3.74 -9.44
N LEU A 53 2.66 4.52 -8.80
CA LEU A 53 2.49 4.54 -7.36
C LEU A 53 1.93 3.20 -6.86
N ALA A 54 0.93 2.65 -7.56
CA ALA A 54 0.39 1.32 -7.27
C ALA A 54 1.48 0.24 -7.37
N ALA A 55 2.34 0.27 -8.40
CA ALA A 55 3.45 -0.67 -8.55
C ALA A 55 4.47 -0.55 -7.40
N GLN A 56 4.81 0.67 -6.97
CA GLN A 56 5.68 0.88 -5.80
C GLN A 56 5.04 0.35 -4.51
N GLN A 57 3.76 0.63 -4.28
CA GLN A 57 3.00 0.13 -3.14
C GLN A 57 2.90 -1.41 -3.18
N GLN A 58 2.76 -2.00 -4.36
CA GLN A 58 2.72 -3.45 -4.55
C GLN A 58 4.06 -4.11 -4.22
N SER A 59 5.18 -3.48 -4.60
CA SER A 59 6.51 -3.93 -4.19
C SER A 59 6.63 -3.93 -2.66
N LYS A 60 6.22 -2.84 -2.00
CA LYS A 60 6.24 -2.74 -0.52
C LYS A 60 5.30 -3.76 0.14
N ALA A 61 4.12 -3.99 -0.41
CA ALA A 61 3.21 -5.05 0.04
C ALA A 61 3.88 -6.43 -0.05
N GLY A 62 4.53 -6.71 -1.17
CA GLY A 62 5.29 -7.94 -1.40
C GLY A 62 6.39 -8.15 -0.37
N ASP A 63 7.16 -7.11 -0.04
CA ASP A 63 8.19 -7.18 1.01
C ASP A 63 7.59 -7.52 2.39
N GLN A 64 6.46 -6.89 2.74
CA GLN A 64 5.77 -7.17 4.01
C GLN A 64 5.21 -8.59 4.06
N TRP A 65 4.68 -9.11 2.95
CA TRP A 65 4.27 -10.51 2.85
C TRP A 65 5.45 -11.48 2.96
N ASN A 66 6.59 -11.16 2.36
CA ASN A 66 7.81 -11.95 2.49
C ASN A 66 8.29 -11.99 3.95
N PHE A 67 8.25 -10.84 4.66
CA PHE A 67 8.57 -10.80 6.08
C PHE A 67 7.57 -11.61 6.91
N PHE A 68 6.26 -11.49 6.66
CA PHE A 68 5.24 -12.32 7.32
C PHE A 68 5.53 -13.81 7.15
N GLN A 69 5.73 -14.27 5.91
CA GLN A 69 5.99 -15.67 5.61
C GLN A 69 7.28 -16.17 6.25
N ALA A 70 8.36 -15.39 6.17
CA ALA A 70 9.63 -15.75 6.78
C ALA A 70 9.52 -15.87 8.31
N LYS A 71 8.80 -14.95 8.97
CA LYS A 71 8.58 -14.99 10.42
C LYS A 71 7.68 -16.16 10.82
N LYS A 72 6.62 -16.44 10.05
CA LYS A 72 5.78 -17.63 10.24
C LYS A 72 6.57 -18.92 10.13
N LEU A 73 7.41 -19.05 9.10
CA LEU A 73 8.28 -20.21 8.92
C LEU A 73 9.25 -20.35 10.10
N ARG A 74 9.88 -19.27 10.55
CA ARG A 74 10.75 -19.30 11.75
C ARG A 74 9.98 -19.73 13.00
N SER A 75 8.77 -19.22 13.22
CA SER A 75 7.94 -19.66 14.36
C SER A 75 7.68 -21.17 14.31
N ALA A 76 7.25 -21.69 13.16
CA ALA A 76 6.99 -23.12 12.97
C ALA A 76 8.26 -23.97 13.19
N LEU A 77 9.43 -23.51 12.70
CA LEU A 77 10.70 -24.18 12.93
C LEU A 77 11.10 -24.21 14.42
N GLN A 78 10.91 -23.11 15.15
CA GLN A 78 11.17 -23.06 16.60
C GLN A 78 10.23 -24.02 17.36
N HIS A 79 8.95 -24.07 16.97
CA HIS A 79 7.97 -24.98 17.55
C HIS A 79 8.33 -26.45 17.31
N ASN A 80 8.61 -26.84 16.06
CA ASN A 80 9.03 -28.21 15.75
C ASN A 80 10.33 -28.60 16.46
N THR A 81 11.26 -27.65 16.62
CA THR A 81 12.50 -27.89 17.36
C THR A 81 12.21 -28.12 18.85
N LEU A 82 11.30 -27.34 19.44
CA LEU A 82 10.86 -27.52 20.82
C LEU A 82 10.24 -28.90 21.01
N ASP A 83 9.32 -29.32 20.14
CA ASP A 83 8.67 -30.63 20.20
C ASP A 83 9.70 -31.77 20.13
N MET A 84 10.73 -31.62 19.29
CA MET A 84 11.83 -32.58 19.20
C MET A 84 12.67 -32.62 20.49
N VAL A 85 12.94 -31.47 21.10
CA VAL A 85 13.66 -31.41 22.39
C VAL A 85 12.80 -32.07 23.48
N GLU A 86 11.52 -31.72 23.59
CA GLU A 86 10.61 -32.27 24.62
C GLU A 86 10.34 -33.77 24.44
N SER A 87 10.47 -34.31 23.22
CA SER A 87 10.34 -35.76 22.96
C SER A 87 11.62 -36.56 23.18
N THR A 88 12.80 -35.92 23.14
CA THR A 88 14.10 -36.61 23.25
C THR A 88 14.77 -36.44 24.60
N THR A 89 14.39 -35.42 25.38
CA THR A 89 14.95 -35.16 26.70
C THR A 89 13.87 -34.66 27.65
N GLU A 90 14.02 -34.95 28.93
CA GLU A 90 13.16 -34.36 29.95
C GLU A 90 13.48 -32.85 30.05
N VAL A 91 12.45 -32.04 29.79
CA VAL A 91 12.49 -30.59 29.85
C VAL A 91 11.54 -30.13 30.94
N HIS A 92 12.05 -29.31 31.85
CA HIS A 92 11.25 -28.69 32.89
C HIS A 92 10.94 -27.23 32.54
N SER A 93 10.01 -26.63 33.29
CA SER A 93 9.84 -25.17 33.24
C SER A 93 11.09 -24.50 33.82
N LEU A 94 11.52 -23.39 33.21
CA LEU A 94 12.73 -22.69 33.66
C LEU A 94 12.57 -22.19 35.10
N ASP A 95 13.34 -22.75 36.01
CA ASP A 95 13.42 -22.29 37.40
C ASP A 95 14.31 -21.03 37.49
N GLY A 96 13.67 -19.88 37.67
CA GLY A 96 14.35 -18.60 37.81
C GLY A 96 15.21 -18.49 39.07
N THR A 97 14.89 -19.24 40.13
CA THR A 97 15.69 -19.25 41.36
C THR A 97 16.97 -20.08 41.18
N ALA A 98 16.87 -21.24 40.53
CA ALA A 98 18.03 -22.03 40.13
C ALA A 98 18.93 -21.23 39.17
N LEU A 99 18.34 -20.54 38.18
CA LEU A 99 19.10 -19.67 37.28
C LEU A 99 19.81 -18.54 38.01
N ALA A 100 19.13 -17.85 38.93
CA ALA A 100 19.75 -16.79 39.73
C ALA A 100 20.91 -17.32 40.60
N THR A 101 20.77 -18.54 41.12
CA THR A 101 21.80 -19.20 41.95
C THR A 101 23.04 -19.54 41.12
N VAL A 102 22.86 -20.14 39.94
CA VAL A 102 23.96 -20.48 39.03
C VAL A 102 24.68 -19.24 38.50
N LEU A 103 23.95 -18.13 38.32
CA LEU A 103 24.51 -16.87 37.85
C LEU A 103 24.99 -15.95 38.98
N ALA A 104 24.93 -16.39 40.24
CA ALA A 104 25.46 -15.61 41.36
C ALA A 104 26.94 -15.30 41.15
N GLU A 105 27.36 -14.07 41.48
CA GLU A 105 28.75 -13.60 41.34
C GLU A 105 29.26 -13.51 39.89
N THR A 106 28.39 -13.71 38.90
CA THR A 106 28.69 -13.47 37.48
C THR A 106 28.26 -12.07 37.05
N PRO A 107 28.81 -11.53 35.94
CA PRO A 107 28.31 -10.28 35.37
C PRO A 107 26.80 -10.32 35.04
N ALA A 108 26.27 -11.49 34.67
CA ALA A 108 24.84 -11.69 34.39
C ALA A 108 23.93 -11.52 35.60
N GLN A 109 24.45 -11.55 36.84
CA GLN A 109 23.64 -11.26 38.03
C GLN A 109 23.06 -9.85 37.98
N SER A 110 23.85 -8.87 37.53
CA SER A 110 23.41 -7.48 37.36
C SER A 110 22.35 -7.34 36.25
N VAL A 111 22.48 -8.14 35.19
CA VAL A 111 21.53 -8.20 34.08
C VAL A 111 20.20 -8.74 34.58
N LEU A 112 20.22 -9.86 35.31
CA LEU A 112 19.02 -10.49 35.89
C LEU A 112 18.30 -9.56 36.87
N ALA A 113 19.04 -8.76 37.64
CA ALA A 113 18.48 -7.78 38.58
C ALA A 113 17.86 -6.54 37.90
N SER A 114 18.25 -6.24 36.65
CA SER A 114 17.71 -5.12 35.88
C SER A 114 16.22 -5.30 35.54
N ILE A 115 15.55 -4.21 35.16
CA ILE A 115 14.15 -4.27 34.69
C ILE A 115 14.02 -5.21 33.49
N ALA A 116 14.94 -5.09 32.51
CA ALA A 116 14.96 -5.92 31.32
C ALA A 116 15.23 -7.40 31.64
N GLY A 117 16.11 -7.69 32.59
CA GLY A 117 16.38 -9.06 33.03
C GLY A 117 15.19 -9.71 33.72
N LYS A 118 14.48 -8.97 34.57
CA LYS A 118 13.23 -9.44 35.19
C LYS A 118 12.14 -9.72 34.14
N GLN A 119 12.01 -8.84 33.15
CA GLN A 119 11.08 -9.03 32.04
C GLN A 119 11.49 -10.22 31.16
N ALA A 120 12.79 -10.40 30.89
CA ALA A 120 13.31 -11.55 30.15
C ALA A 120 13.07 -12.87 30.89
N LEU A 121 13.28 -12.89 32.20
CA LEU A 121 12.98 -14.08 33.00
C LEU A 121 11.48 -14.38 32.96
N ALA A 122 10.61 -13.39 33.16
CA ALA A 122 9.16 -13.58 33.06
C ALA A 122 8.74 -14.06 31.65
N ALA A 123 9.34 -13.53 30.59
CA ALA A 123 9.06 -13.92 29.21
C ALA A 123 9.51 -15.36 28.92
N LEU A 124 10.67 -15.78 29.41
CA LEU A 124 11.16 -17.15 29.29
C LEU A 124 10.33 -18.15 30.10
N GLN A 125 9.89 -17.76 31.30
CA GLN A 125 9.10 -18.62 32.19
C GLN A 125 7.66 -18.80 31.71
N ASN A 126 7.00 -17.69 31.33
CA ASN A 126 5.57 -17.68 31.04
C ASN A 126 5.28 -17.74 29.53
N GLY A 127 6.29 -17.57 28.67
CA GLY A 127 6.07 -17.40 27.24
C GLY A 127 5.33 -16.10 26.88
N GLU A 128 5.28 -15.14 27.80
CA GLU A 128 4.56 -13.88 27.61
C GLU A 128 5.48 -12.79 27.05
N LEU A 129 5.01 -12.08 26.04
CA LEU A 129 5.67 -10.91 25.49
C LEU A 129 5.30 -9.65 26.29
N PRO A 130 6.14 -8.60 26.29
CA PRO A 130 5.75 -7.32 26.87
C PRO A 130 4.46 -6.83 26.20
N LYS A 131 3.50 -6.41 27.02
CA LYS A 131 2.28 -5.77 26.52
C LYS A 131 2.66 -4.42 25.92
N ILE A 132 2.72 -4.36 24.60
CA ILE A 132 2.66 -3.09 23.89
C ILE A 132 1.25 -2.50 24.09
N GLY A 133 1.14 -1.18 24.02
CA GLY A 133 -0.16 -0.50 24.11
C GLY A 133 -1.19 -1.10 23.16
N ALA A 134 -2.48 -0.84 23.40
CA ALA A 134 -3.54 -1.34 22.54
C ALA A 134 -3.27 -0.99 21.05
N ALA A 135 -3.62 -1.91 20.16
CA ALA A 135 -3.57 -1.63 18.73
C ALA A 135 -4.31 -0.33 18.43
N PRO A 136 -3.76 0.56 17.57
CA PRO A 136 -4.40 1.82 17.24
C PRO A 136 -5.81 1.54 16.70
N ALA A 137 -6.78 2.32 17.17
CA ALA A 137 -8.16 2.20 16.71
C ALA A 137 -8.21 2.48 15.21
N GLN A 138 -8.64 1.48 14.44
CA GLN A 138 -8.76 1.62 12.99
C GLN A 138 -10.02 2.40 12.64
N ASP A 139 -9.91 3.25 11.62
CA ASP A 139 -11.07 3.88 11.00
C ASP A 139 -12.10 2.80 10.58
N PRO A 140 -13.40 2.96 10.89
CA PRO A 140 -14.40 1.94 10.61
C PRO A 140 -14.50 1.53 9.14
N GLN A 141 -14.27 2.47 8.21
CA GLN A 141 -14.32 2.18 6.78
C GLN A 141 -13.09 1.39 6.34
N VAL A 142 -11.91 1.74 6.86
CA VAL A 142 -10.67 0.95 6.63
C VAL A 142 -10.83 -0.45 7.16
N LYS A 143 -11.34 -0.60 8.39
CA LYS A 143 -11.62 -1.91 9.00
C LYS A 143 -12.59 -2.71 8.14
N THR A 144 -13.70 -2.12 7.69
CA THR A 144 -14.67 -2.79 6.83
C THR A 144 -14.06 -3.26 5.51
N ALA A 145 -13.17 -2.46 4.91
CA ALA A 145 -12.44 -2.84 3.70
C ALA A 145 -11.43 -3.97 3.95
N LEU A 146 -10.74 -3.95 5.10
CA LEU A 146 -9.84 -5.03 5.52
C LEU A 146 -10.61 -6.34 5.78
N ASP A 147 -11.75 -6.27 6.46
CA ASP A 147 -12.60 -7.43 6.73
C ASP A 147 -13.13 -8.05 5.42
N ALA A 148 -13.49 -7.21 4.44
CA ALA A 148 -13.89 -7.65 3.11
C ALA A 148 -12.73 -8.34 2.36
N LEU A 149 -11.51 -7.80 2.46
CA LEU A 149 -10.31 -8.38 1.89
C LEU A 149 -9.99 -9.76 2.53
N HIS A 150 -10.00 -9.84 3.86
CA HIS A 150 -9.74 -11.09 4.60
C HIS A 150 -10.80 -12.17 4.33
N SER A 151 -12.06 -11.75 4.18
CA SER A 151 -13.16 -12.64 3.82
C SER A 151 -13.14 -13.05 2.34
N SER A 152 -12.10 -12.67 1.58
CA SER A 152 -11.93 -12.98 0.16
C SER A 152 -13.15 -12.58 -0.68
N ARG A 153 -13.78 -11.43 -0.36
CA ARG A 153 -14.89 -10.91 -1.16
C ARG A 153 -14.43 -10.59 -2.58
N PRO A 154 -15.32 -10.63 -3.58
CA PRO A 154 -14.99 -10.22 -4.94
C PRO A 154 -14.36 -8.83 -4.97
N ASP A 155 -13.34 -8.64 -5.82
CA ASP A 155 -12.59 -7.38 -5.86
C ASP A 155 -13.50 -6.16 -6.09
N ALA A 156 -14.55 -6.28 -6.92
CA ALA A 156 -15.52 -5.22 -7.14
C ALA A 156 -16.18 -4.72 -5.84
N ASP A 157 -16.47 -5.61 -4.90
CA ASP A 157 -17.05 -5.26 -3.59
C ASP A 157 -16.05 -4.49 -2.74
N VAL A 158 -14.79 -4.93 -2.71
CA VAL A 158 -13.71 -4.24 -1.98
C VAL A 158 -13.48 -2.85 -2.59
N LEU A 159 -13.49 -2.73 -3.91
CA LEU A 159 -13.32 -1.45 -4.60
C LEU A 159 -14.48 -0.49 -4.33
N ALA A 160 -15.72 -1.00 -4.23
CA ALA A 160 -16.88 -0.19 -3.86
C ALA A 160 -16.72 0.41 -2.45
N LEU A 161 -16.27 -0.40 -1.48
CA LEU A 161 -15.96 0.06 -0.13
C LEU A 161 -14.81 1.09 -0.11
N LEU A 162 -13.75 0.83 -0.87
CA LEU A 162 -12.62 1.77 -0.99
C LEU A 162 -13.00 3.07 -1.68
N GLY A 163 -14.08 3.11 -2.46
CA GLY A 163 -14.58 4.31 -3.13
C GLY A 163 -14.78 5.48 -2.17
N SER A 164 -15.34 5.22 -0.99
CA SER A 164 -15.60 6.24 0.05
C SER A 164 -14.41 6.55 0.95
N VAL A 165 -13.37 5.70 0.98
CA VAL A 165 -12.22 5.88 1.87
C VAL A 165 -11.23 6.90 1.28
N PRO A 166 -10.92 8.02 1.97
CA PRO A 166 -9.87 8.94 1.55
C PRO A 166 -8.49 8.26 1.58
N VAL A 167 -7.62 8.62 0.63
CA VAL A 167 -6.24 8.08 0.57
C VAL A 167 -5.47 8.43 1.84
N THR A 168 -5.65 9.64 2.38
CA THR A 168 -5.01 10.09 3.62
C THR A 168 -5.41 9.25 4.84
N THR A 169 -6.64 8.70 4.86
CA THR A 169 -7.08 7.77 5.92
C THR A 169 -6.33 6.44 5.83
N LEU A 170 -6.11 5.92 4.61
CA LEU A 170 -5.31 4.70 4.40
C LEU A 170 -3.83 4.93 4.75
N GLU A 171 -3.26 6.08 4.38
CA GLU A 171 -1.88 6.46 4.74
C GLU A 171 -1.70 6.59 6.26
N THR A 172 -2.68 7.19 6.95
CA THR A 172 -2.68 7.28 8.42
C THR A 172 -2.75 5.89 9.05
N ALA A 173 -3.63 5.02 8.55
CA ALA A 173 -3.74 3.64 9.03
C ALA A 173 -2.43 2.86 8.80
N LEU A 174 -1.76 3.08 7.67
CA LEU A 174 -0.46 2.48 7.37
C LEU A 174 0.61 2.94 8.36
N GLN A 175 0.72 4.26 8.58
CA GLN A 175 1.68 4.83 9.52
C GLN A 175 1.45 4.27 10.94
N GLN A 176 0.19 4.24 11.40
CA GLN A 176 -0.17 3.68 12.69
C GLN A 176 0.21 2.19 12.82
N ALA A 177 0.01 1.39 11.78
CA ALA A 177 0.40 -0.01 11.77
C ALA A 177 1.94 -0.17 11.83
N GLN A 178 2.69 0.66 11.10
CA GLN A 178 4.15 0.68 11.12
C GLN A 178 4.70 1.11 12.49
N ASP A 179 4.16 2.18 13.05
CA ASP A 179 4.55 2.68 14.38
C ASP A 179 4.30 1.63 15.46
N HIS A 180 3.20 0.88 15.35
CA HIS A 180 2.90 -0.20 16.28
C HIS A 180 3.88 -1.37 16.15
N ALA A 181 4.30 -1.72 14.92
CA ALA A 181 5.35 -2.71 14.70
C ALA A 181 6.71 -2.26 15.27
N LEU A 182 7.10 -1.00 15.02
CA LEU A 182 8.33 -0.43 15.56
C LEU A 182 8.30 -0.33 17.10
N ALA A 183 7.16 0.01 17.69
CA ALA A 183 6.99 0.04 19.14
C ALA A 183 7.16 -1.34 19.76
N PHE A 184 6.70 -2.40 19.08
CA PHE A 184 6.93 -3.78 19.50
C PHE A 184 8.41 -4.16 19.46
N ASP A 185 9.09 -3.90 18.34
CA ASP A 185 10.52 -4.17 18.20
C ASP A 185 11.35 -3.45 19.28
N ALA A 186 11.02 -2.17 19.54
CA ALA A 186 11.66 -1.39 20.59
C ALA A 186 11.42 -1.96 21.99
N ALA A 187 10.19 -2.45 22.27
CA ALA A 187 9.84 -3.02 23.56
C ALA A 187 10.55 -4.35 23.85
N ILE A 188 10.77 -5.19 22.83
CA ILE A 188 11.42 -6.50 23.00
C ILE A 188 12.94 -6.45 22.88
N ALA A 189 13.52 -5.40 22.29
CA ALA A 189 14.96 -5.26 22.13
C ALA A 189 15.77 -5.46 23.44
N PRO A 190 15.46 -4.76 24.56
CA PRO A 190 16.20 -4.96 25.81
C PRO A 190 15.99 -6.37 26.41
N ILE A 191 14.83 -6.98 26.18
CA ILE A 191 14.53 -8.35 26.62
C ILE A 191 15.41 -9.34 25.85
N ASN A 192 15.49 -9.22 24.52
CA ASN A 192 16.33 -10.07 23.69
C ASN A 192 17.82 -9.96 24.09
N GLN A 193 18.31 -8.75 24.34
CA GLN A 193 19.68 -8.51 24.79
C GLN A 193 19.96 -9.17 26.15
N ALA A 194 19.02 -9.09 27.09
CA ALA A 194 19.15 -9.75 28.38
C ALA A 194 19.17 -11.28 28.23
N ILE A 195 18.28 -11.87 27.42
CA ILE A 195 18.27 -13.32 27.13
C ILE A 195 19.62 -13.78 26.55
N GLU A 196 20.19 -13.03 25.60
CA GLU A 196 21.48 -13.37 25.00
C GLU A 196 22.64 -13.31 26.00
N GLN A 197 22.63 -12.34 26.93
CA GLN A 197 23.65 -12.24 27.97
C GLN A 197 23.54 -13.38 28.99
N LEU A 198 22.31 -13.72 29.41
CA LEU A 198 22.05 -14.85 30.30
C LEU A 198 22.51 -16.18 29.67
N GLU A 199 22.21 -16.39 28.38
CA GLU A 199 22.65 -17.59 27.65
C GLU A 199 24.18 -17.72 27.61
N LYS A 200 24.87 -16.63 27.28
CA LYS A 200 26.34 -16.62 27.20
C LYS A 200 26.99 -16.96 28.54
N GLU A 201 26.50 -16.40 29.64
CA GLU A 201 27.03 -16.70 30.97
C GLU A 201 26.68 -18.12 31.41
N LEU A 202 25.47 -18.62 31.12
CA LEU A 202 25.11 -20.02 31.41
C LEU A 202 26.00 -21.01 30.65
N ALA A 203 26.30 -20.72 29.38
CA ALA A 203 27.24 -21.52 28.59
C ALA A 203 28.67 -21.48 29.17
N ARG A 204 29.10 -20.31 29.66
CA ARG A 204 30.41 -20.14 30.32
C ARG A 204 30.49 -20.94 31.62
N GLN A 205 29.47 -20.88 32.48
CA GLN A 205 29.39 -21.65 33.72
C GLN A 205 29.47 -23.16 33.45
N LYS A 206 28.72 -23.64 32.44
CA LYS A 206 28.79 -25.04 32.01
C LYS A 206 30.20 -25.46 31.56
N ALA A 207 30.94 -24.58 30.89
CA ALA A 207 32.28 -24.87 30.41
C ALA A 207 33.37 -24.84 31.51
N GLN A 208 33.15 -24.10 32.59
CA GLN A 208 34.10 -23.99 33.70
C GLN A 208 34.08 -25.21 34.64
N LEU A 209 33.00 -25.99 34.63
CA LEU A 209 32.83 -27.17 35.47
C LEU A 209 33.41 -28.41 34.77
N SER A 210 34.38 -29.08 35.41
CA SER A 210 34.94 -30.35 34.95
C SER A 210 35.05 -31.33 36.12
N PRO A 211 34.19 -32.38 36.17
CA PRO A 211 33.15 -32.73 35.21
C PRO A 211 31.96 -31.73 35.19
N PRO A 212 31.14 -31.70 34.12
CA PRO A 212 29.97 -30.84 34.07
C PRO A 212 28.99 -31.20 35.20
N ASP A 213 28.55 -30.20 35.97
CA ASP A 213 27.49 -30.40 36.95
C ASP A 213 26.19 -30.76 36.21
N ALA A 214 25.54 -31.84 36.66
CA ALA A 214 24.29 -32.32 36.10
C ALA A 214 23.16 -31.28 36.24
N SER A 215 23.16 -30.50 37.32
CA SER A 215 22.16 -29.45 37.58
C SER A 215 22.30 -28.28 36.60
N VAL A 216 23.51 -27.77 36.38
CA VAL A 216 23.81 -26.71 35.40
C VAL A 216 23.52 -27.19 33.98
N THR A 217 23.79 -28.47 33.70
CA THR A 217 23.47 -29.07 32.40
C THR A 217 21.96 -29.16 32.16
N ALA A 218 21.18 -29.57 33.17
CA ALA A 218 19.73 -29.62 33.09
C ALA A 218 19.12 -28.22 32.91
N LEU A 219 19.56 -27.25 33.72
CA LEU A 219 19.16 -25.86 33.63
C LEU A 219 19.45 -25.25 32.23
N GLY A 220 20.58 -25.61 31.62
CA GLY A 220 20.91 -25.23 30.25
C GLY A 220 19.91 -25.75 29.20
N ARG A 221 19.39 -26.97 29.38
CA ARG A 221 18.33 -27.53 28.52
C ARG A 221 17.01 -26.80 28.72
N ASP A 222 16.60 -26.58 29.97
CA ASP A 222 15.35 -25.88 30.30
C ASP A 222 15.36 -24.44 29.79
N PHE A 223 16.50 -23.75 29.91
CA PHE A 223 16.71 -22.41 29.35
C PHE A 223 16.58 -22.42 27.81
N THR A 224 17.16 -23.42 27.15
CA THR A 224 17.06 -23.57 25.69
C THR A 224 15.60 -23.77 25.26
N ALA A 225 14.87 -24.66 25.93
CA ALA A 225 13.46 -24.89 25.65
C ALA A 225 12.60 -23.64 25.90
N ALA A 226 12.84 -22.94 27.02
CA ALA A 226 12.19 -21.66 27.32
C ALA A 226 12.44 -20.60 26.24
N ARG A 227 13.67 -20.53 25.72
CA ARG A 227 14.03 -19.62 24.62
C ARG A 227 13.33 -19.98 23.32
N LEU A 228 13.22 -21.27 22.98
CA LEU A 228 12.47 -21.72 21.80
C LEU A 228 10.99 -21.30 21.92
N ARG A 229 10.34 -21.52 23.06
CA ARG A 229 8.97 -21.07 23.34
C ARG A 229 8.81 -19.56 23.15
N TYR A 230 9.69 -18.78 23.78
CA TYR A 230 9.70 -17.32 23.64
C TYR A 230 9.84 -16.88 22.16
N ASN A 231 10.78 -17.47 21.42
CA ASN A 231 11.00 -17.13 20.01
C ASN A 231 9.80 -17.47 19.12
N THR A 232 9.10 -18.58 19.37
CA THR A 232 7.85 -18.93 18.67
C THR A 232 6.82 -17.81 18.84
N VAL A 233 6.51 -17.44 20.08
CA VAL A 233 5.50 -16.40 20.37
C VAL A 233 5.92 -15.04 19.82
N ARG A 234 7.20 -14.68 19.94
CA ARG A 234 7.77 -13.45 19.35
C ARG A 234 7.56 -13.43 17.83
N TYR A 235 8.01 -14.46 17.12
CA TYR A 235 7.93 -14.49 15.66
C TYR A 235 6.49 -14.54 15.14
N ASP A 236 5.57 -15.21 15.84
CA ASP A 236 4.15 -15.16 15.49
C ASP A 236 3.55 -13.76 15.66
N THR A 237 3.96 -13.04 16.69
CA THR A 237 3.52 -11.66 16.93
C THR A 237 4.07 -10.73 15.86
N GLU A 238 5.37 -10.76 15.59
CA GLU A 238 6.00 -9.98 14.51
C GLU A 238 5.37 -10.29 13.14
N ALA A 239 5.05 -11.55 12.87
CA ALA A 239 4.36 -11.94 11.65
C ALA A 239 3.00 -11.24 11.55
N ARG A 240 2.15 -11.31 12.58
CA ARG A 240 0.83 -10.64 12.58
C ARG A 240 0.96 -9.13 12.35
N LEU A 241 1.96 -8.48 12.94
CA LEU A 241 2.21 -7.05 12.72
C LEU A 241 2.56 -6.74 11.26
N ASN A 242 3.46 -7.52 10.65
CA ASN A 242 3.79 -7.38 9.22
C ASN A 242 2.60 -7.68 8.31
N GLN A 243 1.74 -8.63 8.69
CA GLN A 243 0.51 -8.94 7.95
C GLN A 243 -0.45 -7.74 7.95
N VAL A 244 -0.62 -7.05 9.09
CA VAL A 244 -1.46 -5.84 9.16
C VAL A 244 -0.91 -4.76 8.23
N VAL A 245 0.41 -4.50 8.25
CA VAL A 245 1.05 -3.53 7.36
C VAL A 245 0.87 -3.93 5.88
N ALA A 246 1.05 -5.21 5.55
CA ALA A 246 0.86 -5.73 4.19
C ALA A 246 -0.57 -5.51 3.68
N ASN A 247 -1.59 -5.82 4.50
CA ASN A 247 -2.99 -5.66 4.10
C ASN A 247 -3.34 -4.19 3.82
N VAL A 248 -2.82 -3.24 4.60
CA VAL A 248 -3.06 -1.81 4.33
C VAL A 248 -2.38 -1.38 3.03
N TYR A 249 -1.18 -1.87 2.74
CA TYR A 249 -0.57 -1.65 1.42
C TYR A 249 -1.40 -2.24 0.29
N GLU A 250 -2.00 -3.41 0.44
CA GLU A 250 -2.89 -3.97 -0.59
C GLU A 250 -4.11 -3.08 -0.87
N LEU A 251 -4.72 -2.50 0.17
CA LEU A 251 -5.81 -1.54 0.00
C LEU A 251 -5.33 -0.28 -0.75
N LEU A 252 -4.13 0.22 -0.46
CA LEU A 252 -3.53 1.35 -1.18
C LEU A 252 -3.28 1.01 -2.66
N VAL A 253 -2.73 -0.17 -2.97
CA VAL A 253 -2.54 -0.63 -4.36
C VAL A 253 -3.86 -0.65 -5.12
N ARG A 254 -4.91 -1.24 -4.52
CA ARG A 254 -6.25 -1.31 -5.12
C ARG A 254 -6.82 0.09 -5.34
N LYS A 255 -6.68 1.00 -4.37
CA LYS A 255 -7.14 2.40 -4.47
C LYS A 255 -6.43 3.15 -5.59
N SER A 256 -5.11 3.02 -5.68
CA SER A 256 -4.28 3.64 -6.72
C SER A 256 -4.64 3.10 -8.11
N ASN A 257 -4.85 1.79 -8.25
CA ASN A 257 -5.30 1.18 -9.52
C ASN A 257 -6.68 1.69 -9.97
N VAL A 258 -7.65 1.83 -9.06
CA VAL A 258 -8.96 2.43 -9.39
C VAL A 258 -8.84 3.89 -9.76
N SER A 259 -7.98 4.64 -9.08
CA SER A 259 -7.71 6.04 -9.43
C SER A 259 -7.12 6.15 -10.84
N ALA A 260 -6.11 5.34 -11.14
CA ALA A 260 -5.49 5.26 -12.45
C ALA A 260 -6.51 4.97 -13.55
N GLU A 261 -7.38 3.98 -13.34
CA GLU A 261 -8.38 3.60 -14.34
C GLU A 261 -9.40 4.72 -14.58
N ARG A 262 -9.85 5.41 -13.52
CA ARG A 262 -10.73 6.58 -13.67
C ARG A 262 -10.07 7.71 -14.44
N HIS A 263 -8.77 7.95 -14.26
CA HIS A 263 -8.02 8.94 -15.02
C HIS A 263 -7.81 8.49 -16.48
N HIS A 264 -7.55 7.20 -16.70
CA HIS A 264 -7.40 6.63 -18.04
C HIS A 264 -8.70 6.75 -18.86
N LEU A 265 -9.84 6.37 -18.28
CA LEU A 265 -11.15 6.49 -18.93
C LEU A 265 -11.51 7.95 -19.23
N ARG A 266 -11.21 8.89 -18.31
CA ARG A 266 -11.41 10.32 -18.55
C ARG A 266 -10.53 10.85 -19.69
N SER A 267 -9.25 10.45 -19.71
CA SER A 267 -8.33 10.79 -20.80
C SER A 267 -8.85 10.28 -22.15
N GLN A 268 -9.33 9.04 -22.20
CA GLN A 268 -9.91 8.46 -23.41
C GLN A 268 -11.13 9.25 -23.91
N ARG A 269 -12.01 9.68 -22.99
CA ARG A 269 -13.17 10.53 -23.34
C ARG A 269 -12.73 11.89 -23.89
N PHE A 270 -11.75 12.54 -23.27
CA PHE A 270 -11.21 13.81 -23.78
C PHE A 270 -10.53 13.64 -25.15
N PHE A 271 -9.83 12.53 -25.36
CA PHE A 271 -9.25 12.19 -26.66
C PHE A 271 -10.31 12.01 -27.74
N TYR A 272 -11.41 11.30 -27.48
CA TYR A 272 -12.52 11.20 -28.42
C TYR A 272 -13.20 12.54 -28.68
N GLY A 273 -13.35 13.38 -27.64
CA GLY A 273 -13.85 14.75 -27.79
C GLY A 273 -12.94 15.60 -28.69
N MET A 274 -11.62 15.49 -28.54
CA MET A 274 -10.64 16.14 -29.41
C MET A 274 -10.78 15.67 -30.86
N LEU A 275 -10.86 14.36 -31.11
CA LEU A 275 -11.05 13.81 -32.46
C LEU A 275 -12.36 14.30 -33.10
N ALA A 276 -13.44 14.36 -32.34
CA ALA A 276 -14.71 14.90 -32.81
C ALA A 276 -14.61 16.39 -33.18
N ALA A 277 -13.92 17.19 -32.36
CA ALA A 277 -13.67 18.60 -32.65
C ALA A 277 -12.80 18.78 -33.92
N GLN A 278 -11.74 17.97 -34.08
CA GLN A 278 -10.91 17.96 -35.29
C GLN A 278 -11.71 17.56 -36.54
N MET A 279 -12.57 16.55 -36.46
CA MET A 279 -13.50 16.23 -37.55
C MET A 279 -14.41 17.41 -37.88
N GLY A 280 -14.93 18.11 -36.87
CA GLY A 280 -15.70 19.35 -37.05
C GLY A 280 -14.93 20.43 -37.82
N VAL A 281 -13.65 20.62 -37.52
CA VAL A 281 -12.76 21.54 -38.25
C VAL A 281 -12.60 21.10 -39.71
N ILE A 282 -12.35 19.81 -39.97
CA ILE A 282 -12.18 19.27 -41.32
C ILE A 282 -13.47 19.48 -42.14
N ILE A 283 -14.62 19.10 -41.58
CA ILE A 283 -15.95 19.28 -42.17
C ILE A 283 -16.20 20.76 -42.49
N ALA A 284 -15.93 21.66 -41.54
CA ALA A 284 -16.13 23.09 -41.72
C ALA A 284 -15.16 23.71 -42.76
N THR A 285 -13.93 23.21 -42.82
CA THR A 285 -12.92 23.65 -43.80
C THR A 285 -13.31 23.21 -45.21
N PHE A 286 -13.71 21.95 -45.38
CA PHE A 286 -14.32 21.50 -46.62
C PHE A 286 -15.54 22.38 -46.93
N ALA A 287 -16.40 22.72 -45.95
CA ALA A 287 -17.59 23.58 -46.11
C ALA A 287 -17.35 24.94 -46.67
N MET A 288 -16.28 25.58 -46.24
CA MET A 288 -15.85 26.81 -46.86
C MET A 288 -15.33 26.54 -48.27
N ALA A 289 -14.55 25.47 -48.47
CA ALA A 289 -13.95 25.15 -49.76
C ALA A 289 -14.98 24.89 -50.87
N ALA A 290 -16.02 24.07 -50.67
CA ALA A 290 -17.02 23.87 -51.73
C ALA A 290 -18.28 24.72 -51.62
N ARG A 291 -18.33 25.75 -50.75
CA ARG A 291 -19.28 26.89 -50.96
C ARG A 291 -19.06 27.56 -52.33
N GLN A 292 -17.95 27.21 -53.01
CA GLN A 292 -17.78 27.27 -54.46
C GLN A 292 -18.72 26.33 -55.29
N ARG A 293 -19.81 25.78 -54.70
CA ARG A 293 -20.97 24.98 -55.20
C ARG A 293 -20.77 23.46 -55.48
N ASN A 294 -21.06 22.55 -54.52
CA ASN A 294 -21.49 21.16 -54.84
C ASN A 294 -22.20 20.34 -53.70
N LEU A 295 -23.05 19.35 -54.04
CA LEU A 295 -23.99 18.58 -53.19
C LEU A 295 -23.40 17.85 -51.94
N LEU A 296 -22.08 17.73 -51.86
CA LEU A 296 -21.33 17.16 -50.72
C LEU A 296 -21.55 17.93 -49.40
N TRP A 297 -22.17 19.11 -49.44
CA TRP A 297 -22.42 19.99 -48.29
C TRP A 297 -23.42 19.51 -47.25
N ALA A 298 -24.53 18.91 -47.67
CA ALA A 298 -25.57 18.49 -46.74
C ALA A 298 -25.10 17.32 -45.85
N LEU A 299 -24.30 16.41 -46.44
CA LEU A 299 -23.70 15.27 -45.74
C LEU A 299 -22.70 15.71 -44.66
N ALA A 300 -21.88 16.72 -44.98
CA ALA A 300 -20.89 17.28 -44.07
C ALA A 300 -21.53 17.90 -42.82
N ALA A 301 -22.59 18.70 -42.98
CA ALA A 301 -23.33 19.29 -41.86
C ALA A 301 -24.01 18.24 -40.97
N GLY A 302 -24.56 17.17 -41.56
CA GLY A 302 -25.14 16.05 -40.81
C GLY A 302 -24.11 15.33 -39.93
N ALA A 303 -22.92 15.05 -40.48
CA ALA A 303 -21.84 14.40 -39.72
C ALA A 303 -21.37 15.26 -38.52
N GLY A 304 -21.29 16.58 -38.68
CA GLY A 304 -20.94 17.50 -37.59
C GLY A 304 -21.95 17.50 -36.44
N LEU A 305 -23.25 17.48 -36.75
CA LEU A 305 -24.31 17.40 -35.73
C LEU A 305 -24.29 16.07 -34.98
N ILE A 306 -24.04 14.95 -35.68
CA ILE A 306 -23.90 13.63 -35.05
C ILE A 306 -22.70 13.61 -34.10
N ALA A 307 -21.56 14.20 -34.49
CA ALA A 307 -20.38 14.28 -33.64
C ALA A 307 -20.63 15.09 -32.36
N ILE A 308 -21.33 16.23 -32.46
CA ILE A 308 -21.69 17.05 -31.30
C ILE A 308 -22.65 16.29 -30.38
N ALA A 309 -23.70 15.66 -30.93
CA ALA A 309 -24.65 14.89 -30.15
C ALA A 309 -23.98 13.71 -29.43
N PHE A 310 -23.06 13.01 -30.11
CA PHE A 310 -22.28 11.92 -29.53
C PHE A 310 -21.37 12.39 -28.39
N ALA A 311 -20.68 13.52 -28.57
CA ALA A 311 -19.83 14.10 -27.52
C ALA A 311 -20.65 14.48 -26.27
N VAL A 312 -21.84 15.08 -26.45
CA VAL A 312 -22.75 15.41 -25.35
C VAL A 312 -23.28 14.15 -24.65
N TYR A 313 -23.65 13.11 -25.40
CA TYR A 313 -24.11 11.84 -24.84
C TYR A 313 -23.02 11.16 -24.00
N VAL A 314 -21.80 11.06 -24.53
CA VAL A 314 -20.64 10.47 -23.83
C VAL A 314 -20.31 11.28 -22.56
N TYR A 315 -20.50 12.59 -22.58
CA TYR A 315 -20.25 13.43 -21.39
C TYR A 315 -21.31 13.24 -20.29
N LEU A 316 -22.58 13.05 -20.66
CA LEU A 316 -23.69 13.03 -19.69
C LEU A 316 -24.01 11.63 -19.13
N TYR A 317 -23.80 10.56 -19.90
CA TYR A 317 -24.34 9.23 -19.56
C TYR A 317 -23.30 8.14 -19.35
N ILE A 318 -22.01 8.42 -19.59
CA ILE A 318 -20.91 7.45 -19.46
C ILE A 318 -19.90 8.04 -18.50
#